data_AF-A0A0P0V3U6-F1
#
_entry.id   AF-A0A0P0V3U6-F1
#
_cell.length_a   1.000
_cell.length_b   1.000
_cell.length_c   1.000
_cell.angle_alpha   90.00
_cell.angle_beta   90.00
_cell.angle_gamma   90.00
#
_symmetry.space_group_name_H-M   'P 1'
#
loop_
_entity.id
_entity.type
_entity.pdbx_description
1 polymer ?
#
loop_
_entity_poly.entity_id
_entity_poly.type
_entity_poly.pdbx_seq_one_letter_code
_entity_poly.pdbx_strand_id
1 'polypeptide(L)'
;AEAHSASSRSRQLSPPLRPLPPPPPLPLLALPDGTFYSPPYDEPFRFPGFGFAGYKATCGSRLVFPRDDGCFLVNPFTGATVTLPALSSVRLRPPNAVAKYDQQGTAYPVTWMHIRGSEHLHISKLILCLPSLVAAIVGDGHISQILVCKPGGLSWSVRAYDMVRNFQDMAFYQGKLYAIANDDEDLLVVNISQDQSTGDPQVSKIGQAIKGEPFHSVWHEFGTMDILANKKLYLVESHGSLLMIRRKIWCWSKQASDTDPEASRPIVAGPNEFEVFKADFEQSRWVKMTTLGDEQVLFLGRRCSRAMSVSQYGMSGDQIFFLDDEEENLKQYYYSTEITSFCVCDMRDGQVDSPLPKASWKRCDEMRPVAWLFPQD
;
A
#
# COMPACT_ATOMS: atom_id res chain seq x y z
N ALA A 1 -77.04 25.12 -5.44
CA ALA A 1 -75.61 24.74 -5.53
C ALA A 1 -74.87 25.73 -4.65
N GLU A 2 -74.41 25.30 -3.48
CA GLU A 2 -73.42 25.94 -2.59
C GLU A 2 -73.58 25.33 -1.20
N ALA A 3 -72.60 24.52 -0.79
CA ALA A 3 -72.36 24.21 0.61
C ALA A 3 -70.84 24.19 0.78
N HIS A 4 -70.34 25.30 1.31
CA HIS A 4 -68.95 25.57 1.62
C HIS A 4 -68.52 24.91 2.95
N SER A 5 -67.21 24.64 3.02
CA SER A 5 -66.38 24.49 4.23
C SER A 5 -66.55 23.18 5.02
N ALA A 6 -65.50 22.56 5.59
CA ALA A 6 -64.22 23.10 6.04
C ALA A 6 -63.07 22.11 5.78
N SER A 7 -61.96 22.62 5.25
CA SER A 7 -60.69 21.90 5.13
C SER A 7 -59.97 21.95 6.49
N SER A 8 -59.96 20.84 7.21
CA SER A 8 -59.12 20.68 8.41
C SER A 8 -57.67 20.51 7.98
N ARG A 9 -56.85 21.55 8.16
CA ARG A 9 -55.40 21.46 8.03
C ARG A 9 -54.84 20.60 9.18
N SER A 10 -54.69 19.30 8.93
CA SER A 10 -53.89 18.42 9.77
C SER A 10 -52.43 18.84 9.66
N ARG A 11 -51.86 19.42 10.72
CA ARG A 11 -50.41 19.62 10.85
C ARG A 11 -49.74 18.24 10.78
N GLN A 12 -49.14 17.91 9.64
CA GLN A 12 -48.26 16.76 9.52
C GLN A 12 -47.05 17.00 10.43
N LEU A 13 -47.00 16.26 11.55
CA LEU A 13 -45.78 16.10 12.33
C LEU A 13 -44.78 15.39 11.41
N SER A 14 -43.68 16.07 11.08
CA SER A 14 -42.57 15.48 10.34
C SER A 14 -42.07 14.22 11.07
N PRO A 15 -41.90 13.09 10.37
CA PRO A 15 -41.53 11.83 11.00
C PRO A 15 -40.17 11.95 11.70
N PRO A 16 -39.96 11.25 12.83
CA PRO A 16 -38.69 11.30 13.54
C PRO A 16 -37.56 10.89 12.62
N LEU A 17 -36.54 11.74 12.54
CA LEU A 17 -35.29 11.46 11.82
C LEU A 17 -34.79 10.09 12.27
N ARG A 18 -34.65 9.16 11.33
CA ARG A 18 -33.96 7.90 11.61
C ARG A 18 -32.56 8.25 12.14
N PRO A 19 -32.11 7.67 13.26
CA PRO A 19 -30.75 7.87 13.73
C PRO A 19 -29.80 7.59 12.58
N LEU A 20 -28.88 8.53 12.31
CA LEU A 20 -27.82 8.32 11.34
C LEU A 20 -27.09 7.02 11.72
N PRO A 21 -26.74 6.16 10.75
CA PRO A 21 -25.91 5.01 11.04
C PRO A 21 -24.62 5.48 11.73
N PRO A 22 -24.09 4.70 12.68
CA PRO A 22 -22.85 5.06 13.36
C PRO A 22 -21.75 5.27 12.30
N PRO A 23 -20.81 6.20 12.56
CA PRO A 23 -19.71 6.44 11.63
C PRO A 23 -18.94 5.13 11.38
N PRO A 24 -18.36 4.94 10.18
CA PRO A 24 -17.43 3.83 9.96
C PRO A 24 -16.40 3.77 11.10
N PRO A 25 -15.94 2.58 11.52
CA PRO A 25 -14.86 2.50 12.49
C PRO A 25 -13.54 3.00 11.87
N LEU A 26 -12.68 3.58 12.70
CA LEU A 26 -11.32 3.93 12.32
C LEU A 26 -10.52 2.68 11.91
N PRO A 27 -9.46 2.84 11.10
CA PRO A 27 -8.57 1.73 10.75
C PRO A 27 -7.96 1.11 11.99
N LEU A 28 -7.81 -0.21 12.00
CA LEU A 28 -7.10 -0.91 13.04
C LEU A 28 -5.63 -1.05 12.66
N LEU A 29 -4.76 -0.97 13.65
CA LEU A 29 -3.39 -1.45 13.53
C LEU A 29 -3.41 -2.97 13.78
N ALA A 30 -3.00 -3.76 12.79
CA ALA A 30 -2.87 -5.21 12.90
C ALA A 30 -1.40 -5.60 13.08
N LEU A 31 -1.11 -6.41 14.08
CA LEU A 31 0.20 -7.02 14.30
C LEU A 31 0.18 -8.50 13.88
N PRO A 32 1.27 -9.02 13.30
CA PRO A 32 1.35 -10.41 12.79
C PRO A 32 1.19 -11.49 13.86
N ASP A 33 1.31 -11.14 15.14
CA ASP A 33 1.09 -12.03 16.28
C ASP A 33 -0.41 -12.20 16.64
N GLY A 34 -1.30 -11.54 15.89
CA GLY A 34 -2.74 -11.56 16.10
C GLY A 34 -3.25 -10.47 17.06
N THR A 35 -2.39 -9.55 17.47
CA THR A 35 -2.76 -8.40 18.30
C THR A 35 -3.26 -7.24 17.43
N PHE A 36 -4.33 -6.58 17.87
CA PHE A 36 -4.90 -5.42 17.17
C PHE A 36 -5.01 -4.23 18.11
N TYR A 37 -4.83 -3.02 17.56
CA TYR A 37 -5.11 -1.77 18.24
C TYR A 37 -6.14 -0.98 17.44
N SER A 38 -7.03 -0.26 18.14
CA SER A 38 -7.99 0.64 17.53
C SER A 38 -7.64 2.08 17.94
N PRO A 39 -6.87 2.83 17.14
CA PRO A 39 -6.59 4.23 17.43
C PRO A 39 -7.90 5.01 17.65
N PRO A 40 -7.94 5.97 18.61
CA PRO A 40 -6.83 6.43 19.44
C PRO A 40 -6.61 5.60 20.72
N TYR A 41 -7.28 4.46 20.89
CA TYR A 41 -7.12 3.61 22.08
C TYR A 41 -5.80 2.83 22.04
N ASP A 42 -5.19 2.70 23.22
CA ASP A 42 -3.92 2.01 23.41
C ASP A 42 -4.06 0.58 23.94
N GLU A 43 -5.29 0.14 24.26
CA GLU A 43 -5.57 -1.20 24.73
C GLU A 43 -5.53 -2.21 23.56
N PRO A 44 -4.65 -3.22 23.62
CA PRO A 44 -4.62 -4.29 22.62
C PRO A 44 -5.83 -5.21 22.78
N PHE A 45 -6.36 -5.69 21.65
CA PHE A 45 -7.39 -6.73 21.64
C PHE A 45 -7.09 -7.80 20.59
N ARG A 46 -7.85 -8.91 20.66
CA ARG A 46 -7.80 -10.01 19.68
C ARG A 46 -9.20 -10.37 19.25
N PHE A 47 -9.38 -10.67 17.96
CA PHE A 47 -10.64 -11.21 17.49
C PHE A 47 -10.84 -12.63 18.05
N PRO A 48 -12.08 -13.02 18.43
CA PRO A 48 -12.40 -14.40 18.80
C PRO A 48 -12.10 -15.39 17.66
N GLY A 49 -11.52 -16.56 17.95
CA GLY A 49 -11.24 -17.62 16.96
C GLY A 49 -9.76 -18.01 16.87
N PHE A 50 -9.28 -18.38 15.66
CA PHE A 50 -7.92 -18.88 15.37
C PHE A 50 -6.77 -17.86 15.58
N GLY A 51 -6.96 -16.84 16.42
CA GLY A 51 -5.95 -15.86 16.79
C GLY A 51 -5.51 -14.91 15.66
N PHE A 52 -5.90 -15.13 14.40
CA PHE A 52 -5.51 -14.36 13.21
C PHE A 52 -4.00 -14.06 13.10
N ALA A 53 -3.17 -14.83 13.81
CA ALA A 53 -1.71 -14.70 13.82
C ALA A 53 -1.12 -15.37 12.57
N GLY A 54 0.04 -14.89 12.13
CA GLY A 54 0.79 -15.44 11.01
C GLY A 54 0.35 -14.96 9.62
N TYR A 55 -0.52 -13.94 9.53
CA TYR A 55 -0.82 -13.31 8.25
C TYR A 55 0.46 -12.64 7.69
N LYS A 56 0.56 -12.54 6.36
CA LYS A 56 1.74 -11.98 5.66
C LYS A 56 1.45 -10.69 4.90
N ALA A 57 0.18 -10.44 4.57
CA ALA A 57 -0.26 -9.19 3.95
C ALA A 57 -1.68 -8.79 4.42
N THR A 58 -2.10 -7.57 4.11
CA THR A 58 -3.48 -7.11 4.29
C THR A 58 -4.01 -6.55 2.98
N CYS A 59 -5.34 -6.57 2.82
CA CYS A 59 -6.02 -6.04 1.65
C CYS A 59 -7.39 -5.49 2.08
N GLY A 60 -7.47 -4.16 2.25
CA GLY A 60 -8.66 -3.50 2.76
C GLY A 60 -9.04 -4.00 4.15
N SER A 61 -10.19 -4.67 4.25
CA SER A 61 -10.71 -5.27 5.48
C SER A 61 -10.24 -6.71 5.73
N ARG A 62 -9.28 -7.23 4.96
CA ARG A 62 -8.91 -8.65 4.96
C ARG A 62 -7.43 -8.89 5.29
N LEU A 63 -7.18 -9.99 5.99
CA LEU A 63 -5.85 -10.51 6.29
C LEU A 63 -5.51 -11.63 5.30
N VAL A 64 -4.29 -11.62 4.75
CA VAL A 64 -3.80 -12.57 3.74
C VAL A 64 -2.89 -13.61 4.42
N PHE A 65 -3.25 -14.88 4.28
CA PHE A 65 -2.51 -16.01 4.83
C PHE A 65 -1.98 -16.90 3.69
N PRO A 66 -0.68 -17.21 3.68
CA PRO A 66 -0.12 -18.17 2.73
C PRO A 66 -0.61 -19.60 3.03
N ARG A 67 -0.65 -20.44 1.98
CA ARG A 67 -0.84 -21.90 2.02
C ARG A 67 0.06 -22.55 0.96
N ASP A 68 0.28 -23.86 1.09
CA ASP A 68 1.06 -24.62 0.11
C ASP A 68 0.45 -24.57 -1.30
N ASP A 69 -0.88 -24.48 -1.40
CA ASP A 69 -1.65 -24.44 -2.64
C ASP A 69 -2.07 -23.03 -3.09
N GLY A 70 -1.68 -21.99 -2.36
CA GLY A 70 -2.20 -20.65 -2.64
C GLY A 70 -2.04 -19.64 -1.52
N CYS A 71 -2.97 -18.70 -1.48
CA CYS A 71 -3.22 -17.93 -0.28
C CYS A 71 -4.72 -17.73 -0.11
N PHE A 72 -5.14 -17.41 1.11
CA PHE A 72 -6.52 -17.10 1.40
C PHE A 72 -6.60 -15.80 2.19
N LEU A 73 -7.60 -15.01 1.85
CA LEU A 73 -7.94 -13.76 2.50
C LEU A 73 -9.09 -14.03 3.44
N VAL A 74 -8.99 -13.56 4.69
CA VAL A 74 -10.07 -13.66 5.66
C VAL A 74 -10.43 -12.26 6.13
N ASN A 75 -11.73 -11.94 6.11
CA ASN A 75 -12.25 -10.78 6.80
C ASN A 75 -12.48 -11.15 8.28
N PRO A 76 -11.74 -10.60 9.25
CA PRO A 76 -11.90 -10.96 10.66
C PRO A 76 -13.22 -10.45 11.27
N PHE A 77 -13.87 -9.46 10.65
CA PHE A 77 -15.15 -8.90 11.10
C PHE A 77 -16.35 -9.77 10.69
N THR A 78 -16.28 -10.41 9.52
CA THR A 78 -17.40 -11.18 8.95
C THR A 78 -17.13 -12.67 8.83
N GLY A 79 -15.88 -13.11 8.95
CA GLY A 79 -15.44 -14.47 8.68
C GLY A 79 -15.40 -14.84 7.20
N ALA A 80 -15.76 -13.93 6.28
CA ALA A 80 -15.78 -14.21 4.85
C ALA A 80 -14.36 -14.49 4.31
N THR A 81 -14.23 -15.55 3.51
CA THR A 81 -12.95 -16.00 2.95
C THR A 81 -12.92 -15.93 1.43
N VAL A 82 -11.76 -15.60 0.87
CA VAL A 82 -11.49 -15.63 -0.58
C VAL A 82 -10.17 -16.36 -0.81
N THR A 83 -10.13 -17.31 -1.74
CA THR A 83 -8.89 -18.00 -2.12
C THR A 83 -8.24 -17.36 -3.34
N LEU A 84 -6.92 -17.41 -3.40
CA LEU A 84 -6.09 -16.99 -4.53
C LEU A 84 -5.10 -18.10 -4.88
N PRO A 85 -4.68 -18.19 -6.16
CA PRO A 85 -3.78 -19.23 -6.61
C PRO A 85 -2.38 -19.11 -6.01
N ALA A 86 -1.63 -20.23 -5.99
CA ALA A 86 -0.22 -20.24 -5.62
C ALA A 86 0.62 -19.36 -6.54
N LEU A 87 1.66 -18.72 -5.99
CA LEU A 87 2.64 -17.97 -6.79
C LEU A 87 3.45 -18.86 -7.75
N SER A 88 3.43 -20.18 -7.54
CA SER A 88 3.97 -21.16 -8.50
C SER A 88 3.06 -21.38 -9.72
N SER A 89 1.77 -21.06 -9.61
CA SER A 89 0.78 -21.20 -10.68
C SER A 89 0.62 -19.89 -11.45
N VAL A 90 1.46 -19.69 -12.46
CA VAL A 90 1.53 -18.45 -13.24
C VAL A 90 1.41 -18.72 -14.74
N ARG A 91 0.42 -18.11 -15.38
CA ARG A 91 0.27 -18.04 -16.83
C ARG A 91 1.10 -16.89 -17.38
N LEU A 92 2.02 -17.24 -18.26
CA LEU A 92 2.91 -16.30 -18.93
C LEU A 92 2.25 -15.68 -20.15
N ARG A 93 2.50 -14.39 -20.38
CA ARG A 93 2.17 -13.70 -21.63
C ARG A 93 3.46 -13.22 -22.32
N PRO A 94 3.73 -13.68 -23.57
CA PRO A 94 2.98 -14.68 -24.33
C PRO A 94 3.13 -16.11 -23.73
N PRO A 95 2.22 -17.06 -24.02
CA PRO A 95 2.28 -18.41 -23.46
C PRO A 95 3.57 -19.20 -23.78
N ASN A 96 4.20 -18.90 -24.92
CA ASN A 96 5.46 -19.51 -25.35
C ASN A 96 6.72 -18.81 -24.81
N ALA A 97 6.59 -18.00 -23.74
CA ALA A 97 7.72 -17.22 -23.22
C ALA A 97 8.90 -18.08 -22.72
N VAL A 98 8.65 -19.28 -22.20
CA VAL A 98 9.72 -20.20 -21.75
C VAL A 98 10.61 -20.59 -22.93
N ALA A 99 10.02 -21.14 -24.00
CA ALA A 99 10.76 -21.63 -25.16
C ALA A 99 11.61 -20.55 -25.86
N LYS A 100 11.16 -19.29 -25.83
CA LYS A 100 11.89 -18.16 -26.40
C LYS A 100 13.00 -17.65 -25.48
N TYR A 101 12.82 -17.72 -24.16
CA TYR A 101 13.83 -17.31 -23.18
C TYR A 101 15.08 -18.19 -23.26
N ASP A 102 14.88 -19.51 -23.38
CA ASP A 102 15.98 -20.48 -23.51
C ASP A 102 16.85 -20.24 -24.77
N GLN A 103 16.31 -19.53 -25.78
CA GLN A 103 17.01 -19.23 -27.04
C GLN A 103 17.78 -17.90 -27.04
N GLN A 104 17.36 -16.90 -26.25
CA GLN A 104 17.85 -15.53 -26.38
C GLN A 104 19.10 -15.22 -25.55
N GLY A 105 19.51 -16.10 -24.63
CA GLY A 105 20.56 -15.78 -23.66
C GLY A 105 20.13 -14.63 -22.75
N THR A 106 20.86 -14.40 -21.66
CA THR A 106 20.53 -13.39 -20.64
C THR A 106 20.74 -11.97 -21.18
N ALA A 107 19.84 -11.47 -22.00
CA ALA A 107 19.84 -10.08 -22.44
C ALA A 107 19.04 -9.22 -21.45
N TYR A 108 19.63 -8.10 -21.05
CA TYR A 108 18.90 -6.98 -20.43
C TYR A 108 17.72 -6.58 -21.33
N PRO A 109 16.56 -6.19 -20.75
CA PRO A 109 16.30 -5.94 -19.34
C PRO A 109 15.99 -7.19 -18.51
N VAL A 110 16.13 -7.09 -17.18
CA VAL A 110 15.62 -8.11 -16.25
C VAL A 110 14.09 -8.16 -16.35
N THR A 111 13.53 -9.36 -16.37
CA THR A 111 12.10 -9.62 -16.59
C THR A 111 11.59 -10.66 -15.60
N TRP A 112 10.28 -10.94 -15.60
CA TRP A 112 9.70 -12.00 -14.77
C TRP A 112 10.41 -13.35 -14.95
N MET A 113 10.85 -13.66 -16.17
CA MET A 113 11.55 -14.91 -16.48
C MET A 113 12.84 -15.10 -15.68
N HIS A 114 13.49 -14.00 -15.28
CA HIS A 114 14.71 -14.01 -14.49
C HIS A 114 14.44 -14.21 -12.99
N ILE A 115 13.32 -13.69 -12.47
CA ILE A 115 13.03 -13.69 -11.03
C ILE A 115 12.06 -14.79 -10.59
N ARG A 116 11.29 -15.40 -11.50
CA ARG A 116 10.20 -16.35 -11.19
C ARG A 116 10.61 -17.58 -10.34
N GLY A 117 11.90 -17.90 -10.31
CA GLY A 117 12.45 -19.04 -9.55
C GLY A 117 13.13 -18.64 -8.25
N SER A 118 13.10 -17.37 -7.86
CA SER A 118 13.71 -16.90 -6.61
C SER A 118 12.92 -17.41 -5.40
N GLU A 119 13.63 -17.95 -4.42
CA GLU A 119 13.07 -18.38 -3.13
C GLU A 119 12.57 -17.20 -2.27
N HIS A 120 12.98 -15.97 -2.63
CA HIS A 120 12.60 -14.73 -1.94
C HIS A 120 11.32 -14.09 -2.51
N LEU A 121 10.68 -14.70 -3.50
CA LEU A 121 9.44 -14.18 -4.08
C LEU A 121 8.29 -14.19 -3.09
N HIS A 122 7.71 -13.01 -2.87
CA HIS A 122 6.54 -12.85 -2.03
C HIS A 122 5.62 -11.75 -2.58
N ILE A 123 4.39 -11.70 -2.06
CA ILE A 123 3.43 -10.63 -2.35
C ILE A 123 3.76 -9.45 -1.42
N SER A 124 4.30 -8.37 -1.97
CA SER A 124 4.58 -7.16 -1.19
C SER A 124 3.31 -6.32 -0.99
N LYS A 125 2.42 -6.31 -2.00
CA LYS A 125 1.11 -5.64 -1.94
C LYS A 125 0.04 -6.39 -2.71
N LEU A 126 -1.19 -6.35 -2.21
CA LEU A 126 -2.35 -6.99 -2.80
C LEU A 126 -3.56 -6.04 -2.77
N ILE A 127 -4.32 -5.96 -3.85
CA ILE A 127 -5.58 -5.22 -3.91
C ILE A 127 -6.70 -6.04 -4.56
N LEU A 128 -7.89 -5.97 -3.97
CA LEU A 128 -9.12 -6.47 -4.58
C LEU A 128 -9.76 -5.33 -5.38
N CYS A 129 -9.52 -5.32 -6.69
CA CYS A 129 -9.97 -4.23 -7.56
C CYS A 129 -11.48 -4.31 -7.86
N LEU A 130 -11.94 -5.50 -8.25
CA LEU A 130 -13.32 -5.80 -8.64
C LEU A 130 -13.69 -7.20 -8.14
N PRO A 131 -14.98 -7.58 -8.12
CA PRO A 131 -15.40 -8.94 -7.73
C PRO A 131 -14.71 -10.06 -8.52
N SER A 132 -14.22 -9.77 -9.73
CA SER A 132 -13.53 -10.71 -10.61
C SER A 132 -12.04 -10.42 -10.82
N LEU A 133 -11.44 -9.48 -10.07
CA LEU A 133 -10.07 -9.04 -10.29
C LEU A 133 -9.31 -8.76 -9.00
N VAL A 134 -8.20 -9.45 -8.84
CA VAL A 134 -7.16 -9.19 -7.85
C VAL A 134 -5.89 -8.80 -8.57
N ALA A 135 -5.19 -7.80 -8.05
CA ALA A 135 -3.84 -7.46 -8.48
C ALA A 135 -2.86 -7.58 -7.32
N ALA A 136 -1.63 -8.00 -7.63
CA ALA A 136 -0.54 -8.18 -6.69
C ALA A 136 0.75 -7.56 -7.24
N ILE A 137 1.53 -6.90 -6.38
CA ILE A 137 2.95 -6.67 -6.61
C ILE A 137 3.68 -7.88 -6.04
N VAL A 138 4.44 -8.57 -6.89
CA VAL A 138 5.19 -9.77 -6.51
C VAL A 138 6.65 -9.59 -6.87
N GLY A 139 7.54 -9.79 -5.91
CA GLY A 139 8.97 -9.55 -6.09
C GLY A 139 9.82 -10.12 -4.96
N ASP A 140 11.11 -9.83 -5.03
CA ASP A 140 12.12 -10.27 -4.05
C ASP A 140 12.52 -9.15 -3.07
N GLY A 141 11.77 -8.05 -3.07
CA GLY A 141 12.03 -6.85 -2.29
C GLY A 141 12.83 -5.78 -3.03
N HIS A 142 13.65 -6.14 -4.02
CA HIS A 142 14.41 -5.20 -4.84
C HIS A 142 13.71 -4.86 -6.14
N ILE A 143 13.17 -5.89 -6.79
CA ILE A 143 12.50 -5.83 -8.08
C ILE A 143 11.23 -6.66 -8.03
N SER A 144 10.21 -6.20 -8.73
CA SER A 144 8.89 -6.81 -8.71
C SER A 144 8.17 -6.67 -10.05
N GLN A 145 7.10 -7.43 -10.18
CA GLN A 145 6.18 -7.37 -11.31
C GLN A 145 4.73 -7.36 -10.82
N ILE A 146 3.85 -6.84 -11.67
CA ILE A 146 2.41 -6.82 -11.40
C ILE A 146 1.78 -8.09 -11.97
N LEU A 147 1.16 -8.86 -11.07
CA LEU A 147 0.41 -10.07 -11.37
C LEU A 147 -1.08 -9.80 -11.15
N VAL A 148 -1.94 -10.43 -11.96
CA VAL A 148 -3.39 -10.37 -11.79
C VAL A 148 -4.01 -11.75 -11.78
N CYS A 149 -5.08 -11.95 -11.03
CA CYS A 149 -5.86 -13.18 -11.07
C CYS A 149 -7.34 -12.90 -10.81
N LYS A 150 -8.18 -13.91 -11.03
CA LYS A 150 -9.57 -13.93 -10.60
C LYS A 150 -9.62 -14.48 -9.17
N PRO A 151 -10.39 -13.88 -8.23
CA PRO A 151 -10.70 -14.50 -6.96
C PRO A 151 -11.22 -15.94 -7.14
N GLY A 152 -10.64 -16.91 -6.44
CA GLY A 152 -10.96 -18.34 -6.61
C GLY A 152 -10.46 -18.97 -7.91
N GLY A 153 -9.66 -18.25 -8.71
CA GLY A 153 -9.04 -18.74 -9.94
C GLY A 153 -7.85 -19.66 -9.68
N LEU A 154 -7.37 -20.30 -10.75
CA LEU A 154 -6.32 -21.34 -10.68
C LEU A 154 -4.91 -20.83 -10.92
N SER A 155 -4.74 -19.65 -11.51
CA SER A 155 -3.41 -19.10 -11.82
C SER A 155 -3.40 -17.57 -11.86
N TRP A 156 -2.24 -17.02 -11.55
CA TRP A 156 -1.90 -15.63 -11.83
C TRP A 156 -1.57 -15.44 -13.30
N SER A 157 -1.70 -14.21 -13.80
CA SER A 157 -1.26 -13.81 -15.11
C SER A 157 -0.20 -12.72 -15.00
N VAL A 158 0.88 -12.87 -15.77
CA VAL A 158 2.01 -11.93 -15.81
C VAL A 158 2.48 -11.70 -17.24
N ARG A 159 2.96 -10.48 -17.52
CA ARG A 159 3.71 -10.20 -18.75
C ARG A 159 5.15 -10.63 -18.58
N ALA A 160 5.51 -11.73 -19.24
CA ALA A 160 6.76 -12.44 -19.00
C ALA A 160 8.01 -11.63 -19.37
N TYR A 161 7.89 -10.76 -20.37
CA TYR A 161 9.00 -9.97 -20.92
C TYR A 161 8.93 -8.48 -20.58
N ASP A 162 7.92 -8.05 -19.85
CA ASP A 162 7.92 -6.67 -19.36
C ASP A 162 9.04 -6.55 -18.31
N MET A 163 9.76 -5.44 -18.37
CA MET A 163 10.84 -5.15 -17.43
C MET A 163 10.29 -5.16 -16.01
N VAL A 164 10.97 -5.88 -15.11
CA VAL A 164 10.68 -5.80 -13.68
C VAL A 164 11.18 -4.46 -13.15
N ARG A 165 10.44 -3.90 -12.20
CA ARG A 165 10.72 -2.57 -11.65
C ARG A 165 10.68 -2.65 -10.14
N ASN A 166 11.27 -1.67 -9.47
CA ASN A 166 11.05 -1.51 -8.03
C ASN A 166 9.69 -0.84 -7.80
N PHE A 167 8.58 -1.57 -8.02
CA PHE A 167 7.24 -1.06 -7.75
C PHE A 167 7.07 -0.81 -6.25
N GLN A 168 6.71 0.43 -5.90
CA GLN A 168 6.55 0.88 -4.53
C GLN A 168 5.10 0.78 -4.06
N ASP A 169 4.15 1.09 -4.95
CA ASP A 169 2.73 1.04 -4.63
C ASP A 169 1.85 0.84 -5.88
N MET A 170 0.59 0.43 -5.65
CA MET A 170 -0.48 0.35 -6.63
C MET A 170 -1.83 0.74 -6.01
N ALA A 171 -2.69 1.35 -6.82
CA ALA A 171 -4.04 1.73 -6.44
C ALA A 171 -5.03 1.47 -7.58
N PHE A 172 -6.25 1.09 -7.22
CA PHE A 172 -7.36 0.98 -8.17
C PHE A 172 -8.20 2.25 -8.11
N TYR A 173 -8.27 2.98 -9.23
CA TYR A 173 -8.88 4.30 -9.29
C TYR A 173 -9.71 4.44 -10.58
N GLN A 174 -10.97 4.85 -10.45
CA GLN A 174 -11.91 5.04 -11.56
C GLN A 174 -11.95 3.85 -12.55
N GLY A 175 -11.97 2.62 -12.02
CA GLY A 175 -12.06 1.40 -12.82
C GLY A 175 -10.74 0.96 -13.48
N LYS A 176 -9.62 1.66 -13.22
CA LYS A 176 -8.30 1.35 -13.77
C LYS A 176 -7.31 1.05 -12.65
N LEU A 177 -6.34 0.21 -12.97
CA LEU A 177 -5.23 -0.10 -12.08
C LEU A 177 -4.04 0.80 -12.40
N TYR A 178 -3.51 1.47 -11.37
CA TYR A 178 -2.32 2.29 -11.45
C TYR A 178 -1.23 1.75 -10.53
N ALA A 179 0.03 1.93 -10.93
CA ALA A 179 1.19 1.56 -10.13
C ALA A 179 2.29 2.61 -10.26
N ILE A 180 3.17 2.69 -9.27
CA ILE A 180 4.32 3.60 -9.26
C ILE A 180 5.59 2.84 -8.92
N ALA A 181 6.68 3.15 -9.61
CA ALA A 181 8.00 2.58 -9.35
C ALA A 181 8.94 3.65 -8.76
N ASN A 182 9.93 3.18 -8.00
CA ASN A 182 10.89 4.05 -7.32
C ASN A 182 11.77 4.87 -8.27
N ASP A 183 12.12 4.29 -9.42
CA ASP A 183 13.23 4.78 -10.26
C ASP A 183 12.87 6.08 -10.99
N ASP A 184 11.71 6.12 -11.64
CA ASP A 184 11.23 7.23 -12.46
C ASP A 184 10.07 8.02 -11.83
N GLU A 185 9.39 7.46 -10.81
CA GLU A 185 8.15 8.00 -10.24
C GLU A 185 7.03 8.20 -11.26
N ASP A 186 7.11 7.46 -12.38
CA ASP A 186 6.07 7.45 -13.39
C ASP A 186 4.81 6.79 -12.83
N LEU A 187 3.66 7.44 -13.05
CA LEU A 187 2.39 6.77 -12.84
C LEU A 187 2.14 5.85 -14.03
N LEU A 188 2.17 4.55 -13.79
CA LEU A 188 1.90 3.53 -14.79
C LEU A 188 0.45 3.11 -14.73
N VAL A 189 -0.22 3.02 -15.87
CA VAL A 189 -1.55 2.40 -16.02
C VAL A 189 -1.40 0.96 -16.48
N VAL A 190 -1.98 0.04 -15.71
CA VAL A 190 -1.99 -1.39 -15.99
C VAL A 190 -3.29 -1.74 -16.70
N ASN A 191 -3.22 -1.96 -18.01
CA ASN A 191 -4.37 -2.37 -18.79
C ASN A 191 -4.59 -3.87 -18.60
N ILE A 192 -5.81 -4.23 -18.25
CA ILE A 192 -6.22 -5.60 -17.97
C ILE A 192 -7.24 -6.01 -19.03
N SER A 193 -7.02 -7.14 -19.67
CA SER A 193 -7.96 -7.76 -20.59
C SER A 193 -8.37 -9.13 -20.05
N GLN A 194 -9.38 -9.74 -20.66
CA GLN A 194 -9.70 -11.14 -20.41
C GLN A 194 -8.89 -12.03 -21.35
N ASP A 195 -8.53 -13.22 -20.86
CA ASP A 195 -8.04 -14.30 -21.71
C ASP A 195 -9.18 -14.89 -22.52
N GLN A 196 -8.98 -15.08 -23.82
CA GLN A 196 -10.05 -15.52 -24.72
C GLN A 196 -10.47 -16.98 -24.47
N SER A 197 -9.58 -17.79 -23.90
CA SER A 197 -9.83 -19.22 -23.67
C SER A 197 -10.43 -19.50 -22.29
N THR A 198 -10.01 -18.75 -21.27
CA THR A 198 -10.41 -18.98 -19.87
C THR A 198 -11.36 -17.92 -19.32
N GLY A 199 -11.43 -16.73 -19.93
CA GLY A 199 -12.13 -15.57 -19.39
C GLY A 199 -11.45 -14.91 -18.18
N ASP A 200 -10.32 -15.45 -17.72
CA ASP A 200 -9.59 -14.92 -16.58
C ASP A 200 -8.88 -13.59 -16.92
N PRO A 201 -8.68 -12.70 -15.93
CA PRO A 201 -7.96 -11.47 -16.16
C PRO A 201 -6.48 -11.73 -16.50
N GLN A 202 -5.94 -10.88 -17.37
CA GLN A 202 -4.53 -10.87 -17.73
C GLN A 202 -4.05 -9.43 -18.00
N VAL A 203 -2.80 -9.15 -17.65
CA VAL A 203 -2.18 -7.86 -17.96
C VAL A 203 -1.91 -7.78 -19.46
N SER A 204 -2.60 -6.87 -20.15
CA SER A 204 -2.49 -6.70 -21.60
C SER A 204 -1.35 -5.75 -21.97
N LYS A 205 -1.17 -4.65 -21.23
CA LYS A 205 -0.10 -3.67 -21.41
C LYS A 205 0.07 -2.82 -20.15
N ILE A 206 1.31 -2.51 -19.80
CA ILE A 206 1.65 -1.45 -18.84
C ILE A 206 2.08 -0.22 -19.65
N GLY A 207 1.42 0.91 -19.45
CA GLY A 207 1.73 2.18 -20.13
C GLY A 207 1.98 3.30 -19.12
N GLN A 208 2.59 4.39 -19.55
CA GLN A 208 2.76 5.60 -18.72
C GLN A 208 1.50 6.46 -18.83
N ALA A 209 0.96 6.90 -17.69
CA ALA A 209 -0.16 7.82 -17.58
C ALA A 209 0.29 9.24 -17.20
N ILE A 210 1.26 9.34 -16.29
CA ILE A 210 1.91 10.58 -15.87
C ILE A 210 3.41 10.33 -15.83
N LYS A 211 4.20 11.24 -16.40
CA LYS A 211 5.65 11.24 -16.26
C LYS A 211 6.02 11.77 -14.88
N GLY A 212 6.89 11.05 -14.18
CA GLY A 212 7.40 11.44 -12.87
C GLY A 212 8.44 12.54 -12.93
N GLU A 213 8.63 13.21 -11.79
CA GLU A 213 9.76 14.09 -11.50
C GLU A 213 10.56 13.45 -10.35
N PRO A 214 11.42 12.47 -10.64
CA PRO A 214 12.01 11.63 -9.61
C PRO A 214 12.90 12.43 -8.66
N PHE A 215 12.72 12.19 -7.36
CA PHE A 215 13.71 12.60 -6.37
C PHE A 215 14.86 11.59 -6.35
N HIS A 216 16.07 12.03 -6.70
CA HIS A 216 17.26 11.18 -6.66
C HIS A 216 17.98 11.32 -5.32
N SER A 217 18.22 10.19 -4.66
CA SER A 217 19.04 10.13 -3.45
C SER A 217 20.49 10.46 -3.81
N VAL A 218 20.95 11.63 -3.40
CA VAL A 218 22.36 12.05 -3.53
C VAL A 218 22.96 12.08 -2.13
N TRP A 219 24.20 11.62 -2.03
CA TRP A 219 24.98 11.75 -0.80
C TRP A 219 25.45 13.20 -0.64
N HIS A 220 25.20 13.76 0.54
CA HIS A 220 25.65 15.08 0.93
C HIS A 220 26.60 14.96 2.10
N GLU A 221 27.83 15.45 1.94
CA GLU A 221 28.80 15.54 3.03
C GLU A 221 28.38 16.65 4.00
N PHE A 222 28.33 16.32 5.29
CA PHE A 222 27.99 17.27 6.36
C PHE A 222 28.91 17.07 7.56
N GLY A 223 30.05 17.77 7.56
CA GLY A 223 31.07 17.60 8.61
C GLY A 223 31.64 16.19 8.58
N THR A 224 31.52 15.45 9.69
CA THR A 224 32.00 14.06 9.83
C THR A 224 30.96 13.00 9.45
N MET A 225 29.83 13.42 8.88
CA MET A 225 28.70 12.55 8.54
C MET A 225 28.26 12.77 7.10
N ASP A 226 27.86 11.69 6.43
CA ASP A 226 27.22 11.75 5.14
C ASP A 226 25.72 11.58 5.31
N ILE A 227 24.95 12.38 4.58
CA ILE A 227 23.49 12.38 4.60
C ILE A 227 22.98 11.90 3.25
N LEU A 228 22.02 10.98 3.26
CA LEU A 228 21.24 10.62 2.07
C LEU A 228 19.75 10.64 2.41
N ALA A 229 18.92 11.02 1.46
CA ALA A 229 17.48 10.86 1.59
C ALA A 229 17.06 9.57 0.89
N ASN A 230 16.64 8.57 1.66
CA ASN A 230 15.90 7.42 1.11
C ASN A 230 14.44 7.84 0.84
N LYS A 231 13.73 7.15 -0.05
CA LYS A 231 12.35 7.49 -0.37
C LYS A 231 11.43 6.27 -0.41
N LYS A 232 10.17 6.49 -0.05
CA LYS A 232 9.06 5.58 -0.25
C LYS A 232 7.92 6.32 -0.94
N LEU A 233 7.20 5.61 -1.80
CA LEU A 233 6.09 6.17 -2.56
C LEU A 233 4.81 5.42 -2.21
N TYR A 234 3.71 6.16 -2.10
CA TYR A 234 2.38 5.61 -1.83
C TYR A 234 1.38 6.16 -2.85
N LEU A 235 0.41 5.34 -3.23
CA LEU A 235 -0.73 5.74 -4.06
C LEU A 235 -2.02 5.59 -3.26
N VAL A 236 -2.81 6.66 -3.18
CA VAL A 236 -4.04 6.69 -2.39
C VAL A 236 -5.13 7.43 -3.14
N GLU A 237 -6.34 6.87 -3.16
CA GLU A 237 -7.54 7.58 -3.61
C GLU A 237 -8.13 8.42 -2.46
N SER A 238 -8.46 9.67 -2.74
CA SER A 238 -9.07 10.61 -1.79
C SER A 238 -10.00 11.57 -2.54
N HIS A 239 -11.29 11.58 -2.19
CA HIS A 239 -12.32 12.47 -2.78
C HIS A 239 -12.33 12.49 -4.31
N GLY A 240 -12.27 11.32 -4.94
CA GLY A 240 -12.27 11.21 -6.39
C GLY A 240 -11.01 11.76 -7.04
N SER A 241 -9.90 11.84 -6.29
CA SER A 241 -8.57 12.19 -6.80
C SER A 241 -7.58 11.09 -6.45
N LEU A 242 -6.65 10.80 -7.36
CA LEU A 242 -5.51 9.93 -7.07
C LEU A 242 -4.34 10.77 -6.56
N LEU A 243 -3.80 10.40 -5.41
CA LEU A 243 -2.68 11.06 -4.76
C LEU A 243 -1.44 10.17 -4.79
N MET A 244 -0.28 10.78 -5.03
CA MET A 244 1.03 10.21 -4.73
C MET A 244 1.59 10.88 -3.48
N ILE A 245 2.04 10.08 -2.51
CA ILE A 245 2.74 10.58 -1.34
C ILE A 245 4.19 10.12 -1.42
N ARG A 246 5.11 11.07 -1.38
CA ARG A 246 6.55 10.82 -1.28
C ARG A 246 6.97 11.01 0.16
N ARG A 247 7.40 9.93 0.82
CA ARG A 247 8.06 9.97 2.13
C ARG A 247 9.56 9.95 1.92
N LYS A 248 10.24 11.03 2.30
CA LYS A 248 11.69 11.10 2.38
C LYS A 248 12.13 10.71 3.79
N ILE A 249 13.18 9.92 3.88
CA ILE A 249 13.76 9.43 5.13
C ILE A 249 15.21 9.89 5.11
N TRP A 250 15.51 10.91 5.90
CA TRP A 250 16.84 11.50 5.97
C TRP A 250 17.74 10.59 6.78
N CYS A 251 18.55 9.80 6.10
CA CYS A 251 19.47 8.86 6.69
C CYS A 251 20.87 9.47 6.81
N TRP A 252 21.61 8.98 7.78
CA TRP A 252 22.97 9.41 8.08
C TRP A 252 23.92 8.21 8.11
N SER A 253 25.15 8.44 7.68
CA SER A 253 26.25 7.48 7.77
C SER A 253 27.48 8.19 8.31
N LYS A 254 28.31 7.49 9.08
CA LYS A 254 29.62 8.03 9.49
C LYS A 254 30.55 8.04 8.29
N GLN A 255 31.31 9.12 8.11
CA GLN A 255 32.36 9.16 7.10
C GLN A 255 33.47 8.15 7.39
N ALA A 256 34.24 7.81 6.35
CA ALA A 256 35.47 7.03 6.50
C ALA A 256 36.39 7.74 7.50
N SER A 257 36.86 7.03 8.53
CA SER A 257 38.03 7.52 9.26
C SER A 257 39.29 7.13 8.49
N ASP A 258 40.27 8.02 8.39
CA ASP A 258 41.59 7.70 7.81
C ASP A 258 42.27 6.54 8.55
N THR A 259 41.93 6.35 9.83
CA THR A 259 42.49 5.31 10.70
C THR A 259 41.86 3.93 10.51
N ASP A 260 40.62 3.86 10.02
CA ASP A 260 39.89 2.61 9.79
C ASP A 260 38.93 2.77 8.58
N PRO A 261 39.46 2.59 7.37
CA PRO A 261 38.68 2.68 6.14
C PRO A 261 37.68 1.52 5.98
N GLU A 262 37.97 0.37 6.60
CA GLU A 262 37.21 -0.88 6.45
C GLU A 262 36.07 -1.01 7.47
N ALA A 263 36.00 -0.13 8.48
CA ALA A 263 34.89 -0.08 9.41
C ALA A 263 33.53 -0.08 8.70
N SER A 264 32.63 -0.95 9.17
CA SER A 264 31.22 -0.95 8.75
C SER A 264 30.58 0.41 9.02
N ARG A 265 29.92 0.96 8.01
CA ARG A 265 29.25 2.27 8.06
C ARG A 265 27.75 2.04 7.90
N PRO A 266 27.03 1.70 8.98
CA PRO A 266 25.60 1.49 8.89
C PRO A 266 24.92 2.80 8.54
N ILE A 267 24.09 2.77 7.51
CA ILE A 267 23.16 3.85 7.20
C ILE A 267 22.05 3.82 8.25
N VAL A 268 21.88 4.88 9.01
CA VAL A 268 20.86 4.97 10.07
C VAL A 268 19.77 5.95 9.65
N ALA A 269 18.50 5.55 9.76
CA ALA A 269 17.35 6.40 9.49
C ALA A 269 17.25 7.54 10.52
N GLY A 270 16.87 8.72 10.01
CA GLY A 270 16.60 9.92 10.78
C GLY A 270 15.17 10.43 10.54
N PRO A 271 14.96 11.75 10.49
CA PRO A 271 13.64 12.34 10.39
C PRO A 271 12.96 12.02 9.06
N ASN A 272 11.64 12.04 9.09
CA ASN A 272 10.79 11.83 7.92
C ASN A 272 10.27 13.17 7.43
N GLU A 273 10.18 13.33 6.12
CA GLU A 273 9.55 14.48 5.46
C GLU A 273 8.58 13.95 4.40
N PHE A 274 7.43 14.61 4.23
CA PHE A 274 6.38 14.17 3.31
C PHE A 274 6.06 15.23 2.27
N GLU A 275 5.86 14.78 1.03
CA GLU A 275 5.31 15.60 -0.05
C GLU A 275 4.11 14.88 -0.64
N VAL A 276 2.98 15.58 -0.81
CA VAL A 276 1.76 15.03 -1.39
C VAL A 276 1.54 15.67 -2.75
N PHE A 277 1.17 14.86 -3.73
CA PHE A 277 0.90 15.30 -5.10
C PHE A 277 -0.42 14.72 -5.58
N LYS A 278 -1.19 15.53 -6.30
CA LYS A 278 -2.42 15.15 -6.98
C LYS A 278 -2.13 14.79 -8.44
N ALA A 279 -2.72 13.71 -8.93
CA ALA A 279 -2.71 13.38 -10.35
C ALA A 279 -3.57 14.37 -11.15
N ASP A 280 -2.94 15.09 -12.08
CA ASP A 280 -3.61 15.87 -13.12
C ASP A 280 -3.52 15.08 -14.43
N PHE A 281 -4.56 14.30 -14.73
CA PHE A 281 -4.61 13.47 -15.93
C PHE A 281 -4.81 14.28 -17.22
N GLU A 282 -5.37 15.49 -17.13
CA GLU A 282 -5.56 16.35 -18.30
C GLU A 282 -4.23 16.90 -18.80
N GLN A 283 -3.33 17.24 -17.88
CA GLN A 283 -1.98 17.73 -18.18
C GLN A 283 -0.89 16.64 -18.06
N SER A 284 -1.28 15.40 -17.78
CA SER A 284 -0.38 14.25 -17.58
C SER A 284 0.79 14.52 -16.63
N ARG A 285 0.52 15.19 -15.49
CA ARG A 285 1.55 15.61 -14.51
C ARG A 285 1.10 15.45 -13.06
N TRP A 286 2.08 15.44 -12.16
CA TRP A 286 1.85 15.53 -10.72
C TRP A 286 1.76 17.00 -10.28
N VAL A 287 0.77 17.34 -9.45
CA VAL A 287 0.58 18.70 -8.89
C VAL A 287 0.78 18.65 -7.39
N LYS A 288 1.84 19.31 -6.88
CA LYS A 288 2.13 19.34 -5.43
C LYS A 288 0.99 20.00 -4.66
N MET A 289 0.61 19.38 -3.55
CA MET A 289 -0.41 19.86 -2.61
C MET A 289 0.25 20.33 -1.31
N THR A 290 -0.30 21.37 -0.71
CA THR A 290 0.13 21.89 0.60
C THR A 290 -0.80 21.49 1.75
N THR A 291 -1.97 20.93 1.44
CA THR A 291 -3.01 20.53 2.41
C THR A 291 -3.85 19.40 1.79
N LEU A 292 -4.30 18.46 2.61
CA LEU A 292 -5.33 17.47 2.30
C LEU A 292 -6.75 18.02 2.56
N GLY A 293 -6.84 19.10 3.33
CA GLY A 293 -8.06 19.70 3.85
C GLY A 293 -8.30 19.32 5.31
N ASP A 294 -9.01 20.18 6.04
CA ASP A 294 -9.26 20.06 7.49
C ASP A 294 -10.05 18.81 7.90
N GLU A 295 -10.56 18.06 6.94
CA GLU A 295 -11.40 16.88 7.14
C GLU A 295 -10.74 15.57 6.73
N GLN A 296 -9.57 15.59 6.09
CA GLN A 296 -8.94 14.40 5.50
C GLN A 296 -7.65 14.02 6.20
N VAL A 297 -7.48 12.71 6.43
CA VAL A 297 -6.21 12.13 6.85
C VAL A 297 -5.81 10.98 5.93
N LEU A 298 -4.52 10.66 5.90
CA LEU A 298 -3.97 9.52 5.18
C LEU A 298 -3.45 8.49 6.16
N PHE A 299 -3.76 7.21 5.90
CA PHE A 299 -3.11 6.07 6.54
C PHE A 299 -2.22 5.41 5.49
N LEU A 300 -0.92 5.41 5.75
CA LEU A 300 0.11 4.90 4.84
C LEU A 300 0.73 3.64 5.42
N GLY A 301 0.80 2.62 4.59
CA GLY A 301 1.49 1.38 4.90
C GLY A 301 1.83 0.62 3.63
N ARG A 302 2.90 -0.18 3.67
CA ARG A 302 3.36 -0.96 2.52
C ARG A 302 2.25 -1.82 1.92
N ARG A 303 1.55 -2.55 2.79
CA ARG A 303 0.49 -3.51 2.39
C ARG A 303 -0.82 -2.85 2.07
N CYS A 304 -1.18 -1.79 2.80
CA CYS A 304 -2.46 -1.13 2.63
C CYS A 304 -2.35 0.34 3.04
N SER A 305 -2.79 1.23 2.14
CA SER A 305 -2.87 2.66 2.35
C SER A 305 -4.27 3.13 1.96
N ARG A 306 -4.82 4.12 2.67
CA ARG A 306 -6.15 4.69 2.36
C ARG A 306 -6.29 6.09 2.94
N ALA A 307 -7.07 6.94 2.27
CA ALA A 307 -7.51 8.22 2.82
C ALA A 307 -8.85 8.05 3.56
N MET A 308 -9.08 8.85 4.60
CA MET A 308 -10.33 8.81 5.36
C MET A 308 -10.76 10.22 5.76
N SER A 309 -12.07 10.46 5.72
CA SER A 309 -12.67 11.66 6.30
C SER A 309 -12.83 11.50 7.81
N VAL A 310 -12.40 12.50 8.57
CA VAL A 310 -12.33 12.41 10.04
C VAL A 310 -13.22 13.38 10.80
N SER A 311 -14.01 14.19 10.09
CA SER A 311 -14.90 15.22 10.64
C SER A 311 -15.82 14.69 11.75
N GLN A 312 -16.22 13.43 11.65
CA GLN A 312 -17.12 12.75 12.58
C GLN A 312 -16.44 12.17 13.85
N TYR A 313 -15.10 12.10 13.90
CA TYR A 313 -14.37 11.55 15.06
C TYR A 313 -13.76 12.65 15.94
N GLY A 314 -13.93 13.93 15.59
CA GLY A 314 -13.30 15.03 16.31
C GLY A 314 -11.77 15.08 16.15
N MET A 315 -11.23 14.39 15.15
CA MET A 315 -9.81 14.49 14.80
C MET A 315 -9.60 15.64 13.81
N SER A 316 -8.42 16.25 13.86
CA SER A 316 -7.98 17.21 12.86
C SER A 316 -7.60 16.50 11.55
N GLY A 317 -8.02 17.03 10.41
CA GLY A 317 -7.46 16.67 9.12
C GLY A 317 -6.02 17.16 8.94
N ASP A 318 -5.52 17.11 7.70
CA ASP A 318 -4.13 17.45 7.35
C ASP A 318 -3.08 16.58 8.06
N GLN A 319 -3.41 15.33 8.35
CA GLN A 319 -2.52 14.40 9.04
C GLN A 319 -2.21 13.16 8.20
N ILE A 320 -0.97 12.68 8.33
CA ILE A 320 -0.48 11.46 7.70
C ILE A 320 -0.06 10.48 8.79
N PHE A 321 -0.84 9.43 8.99
CA PHE A 321 -0.52 8.28 9.81
C PHE A 321 0.33 7.31 8.99
N PHE A 322 1.49 6.88 9.48
CA PHE A 322 2.36 6.00 8.73
C PHE A 322 3.05 4.95 9.59
N LEU A 323 3.41 3.84 8.95
CA LEU A 323 4.13 2.71 9.56
C LEU A 323 5.59 2.68 9.14
N ASP A 324 6.40 1.89 9.84
CA ASP A 324 7.73 1.52 9.39
C ASP A 324 7.65 0.50 8.26
N ASP A 325 7.55 1.01 7.03
CA ASP A 325 7.41 0.20 5.83
C ASP A 325 8.74 -0.40 5.39
N GLU A 326 9.33 -1.30 6.16
CA GLU A 326 10.49 -2.10 5.72
C GLU A 326 10.04 -3.23 4.78
N GLU A 327 10.89 -3.59 3.81
CA GLU A 327 10.56 -4.65 2.84
C GLU A 327 11.23 -5.94 3.26
N GLU A 328 10.57 -7.07 2.98
CA GLU A 328 11.21 -8.36 3.14
C GLU A 328 12.41 -8.49 2.20
N ASN A 329 13.53 -8.97 2.73
CA ASN A 329 14.79 -9.15 2.00
C ASN A 329 15.45 -7.84 1.49
N LEU A 330 14.89 -6.66 1.74
CA LEU A 330 15.49 -5.37 1.41
C LEU A 330 15.62 -4.48 2.65
N LYS A 331 16.83 -4.47 3.23
CA LYS A 331 17.22 -3.58 4.31
C LYS A 331 18.04 -2.41 3.78
N GLN A 332 17.39 -1.24 3.64
CA GLN A 332 18.03 -0.04 3.10
C GLN A 332 18.81 0.78 4.15
N TYR A 333 18.42 0.65 5.43
CA TYR A 333 19.00 1.38 6.55
C TYR A 333 18.66 0.67 7.88
N TYR A 334 19.24 1.15 8.96
CA TYR A 334 19.01 0.72 10.34
C TYR A 334 18.25 1.80 11.10
N TYR A 335 17.58 1.44 12.19
CA TYR A 335 17.01 2.40 13.13
C TYR A 335 17.89 2.49 14.38
N SER A 336 17.88 3.65 15.04
CA SER A 336 18.60 3.87 16.31
C SER A 336 17.96 3.13 17.48
N THR A 337 16.66 2.80 17.38
CA THR A 337 15.91 2.09 18.42
C THR A 337 15.38 0.75 17.93
N GLU A 338 15.30 -0.23 18.82
CA GLU A 338 14.71 -1.54 18.50
C GLU A 338 13.18 -1.57 18.60
N ILE A 339 12.57 -0.56 19.20
CA ILE A 339 11.12 -0.47 19.40
C ILE A 339 10.54 0.58 18.47
N THR A 340 9.47 0.24 17.78
CA THR A 340 8.72 1.12 16.89
C THR A 340 7.24 1.19 17.22
N SER A 341 6.57 2.21 16.72
CA SER A 341 5.12 2.39 16.71
C SER A 341 4.72 3.00 15.35
N PHE A 342 3.43 3.19 15.12
CA PHE A 342 3.03 4.12 14.05
C PHE A 342 3.34 5.56 14.47
N CYS A 343 3.52 6.43 13.48
CA CYS A 343 3.78 7.86 13.65
C CYS A 343 2.73 8.67 12.91
N VAL A 344 2.59 9.94 13.30
CA VAL A 344 1.68 10.90 12.69
C VAL A 344 2.50 12.12 12.28
N CYS A 345 2.36 12.54 11.03
CA CYS A 345 2.92 13.78 10.52
C CYS A 345 1.79 14.80 10.33
N ASP A 346 1.92 15.98 10.92
CA ASP A 346 1.06 17.13 10.61
C ASP A 346 1.60 17.80 9.33
N MET A 347 0.75 17.95 8.31
CA MET A 347 1.17 18.54 7.04
C MET A 347 1.38 20.06 7.10
N ARG A 348 0.87 20.74 8.13
CA ARG A 348 0.92 22.20 8.24
C ARG A 348 2.32 22.68 8.60
N ASP A 349 3.02 21.94 9.46
CA ASP A 349 4.38 22.26 9.91
C ASP A 349 5.40 21.13 9.64
N GLY A 350 4.95 19.94 9.24
CA GLY A 350 5.79 18.78 8.98
C GLY A 350 6.25 18.05 10.24
N GLN A 351 5.75 18.42 11.43
CA GLN A 351 6.13 17.77 12.68
C GLN A 351 5.67 16.32 12.68
N VAL A 352 6.53 15.43 13.19
CA VAL A 352 6.26 14.00 13.32
C VAL A 352 6.22 13.61 14.79
N ASP A 353 5.10 13.06 15.23
CA ASP A 353 4.87 12.58 16.59
C ASP A 353 4.53 11.08 16.60
N SER A 354 4.75 10.41 17.73
CA SER A 354 4.34 9.03 17.99
C SER A 354 3.26 8.99 19.07
N PRO A 355 1.97 9.10 18.70
CA PRO A 355 0.91 9.41 19.66
C PRO A 355 0.59 8.26 20.63
N LEU A 356 0.82 7.01 20.23
CA LEU A 356 0.48 5.81 21.02
C LEU A 356 1.73 4.98 21.32
N PRO A 357 2.60 5.39 22.26
CA PRO A 357 3.82 4.66 22.59
C PRO A 357 3.55 3.24 23.15
N LYS A 358 2.36 2.97 23.70
CA LYS A 358 1.96 1.61 24.11
C LYS A 358 1.57 0.71 22.95
N ALA A 359 1.10 1.26 21.83
CA ALA A 359 0.89 0.52 20.59
C ALA A 359 2.23 0.41 19.83
N SER A 360 3.20 -0.23 20.48
CA SER A 360 4.56 -0.41 19.98
C SER A 360 4.94 -1.89 19.90
N TRP A 361 5.92 -2.18 19.04
CA TRP A 361 6.43 -3.52 18.82
C TRP A 361 7.93 -3.48 18.53
N LYS A 362 8.58 -4.63 18.68
CA LYS A 362 10.00 -4.78 18.33
C LYS A 362 10.16 -4.76 16.81
N ARG A 363 11.15 -4.02 16.32
CA ARG A 363 11.63 -4.08 14.93
C ARG A 363 12.34 -5.42 14.72
N CYS A 364 11.63 -6.39 14.17
CA CYS A 364 12.15 -7.70 13.79
C CYS A 364 11.41 -8.24 12.56
N ASP A 365 11.99 -9.27 11.95
CA ASP A 365 11.49 -9.84 10.69
C ASP A 365 10.07 -10.39 10.84
N GLU A 366 9.71 -10.95 12.00
CA GLU A 366 8.37 -11.44 12.30
C GLU A 366 7.32 -10.33 12.34
N MET A 367 7.73 -9.08 12.64
CA MET A 367 6.86 -7.91 12.72
C MET A 367 6.78 -7.13 11.40
N ARG A 368 7.52 -7.53 10.35
CA ARG A 368 7.41 -6.89 9.03
C ARG A 368 5.97 -6.84 8.51
N PRO A 369 5.11 -7.86 8.72
CA PRO A 369 3.72 -7.82 8.27
C PRO A 369 2.77 -6.83 8.95
N VAL A 370 3.22 -6.02 9.92
CA VAL A 370 2.37 -4.97 10.52
C VAL A 370 1.74 -4.10 9.43
N ALA A 371 0.44 -3.82 9.56
CA ALA A 371 -0.33 -3.11 8.55
C ALA A 371 -1.59 -2.47 9.12
N TRP A 372 -2.13 -1.51 8.37
CA TRP A 372 -3.49 -1.03 8.56
C TRP A 372 -4.51 -2.05 8.06
N LEU A 373 -5.60 -2.19 8.81
CA LEU A 373 -6.78 -2.98 8.46
C LEU A 373 -8.01 -2.08 8.50
N PHE A 374 -8.71 -1.96 7.38
CA PHE A 374 -9.82 -1.01 7.22
C PHE A 374 -11.16 -1.76 7.35
N PRO A 375 -11.95 -1.58 8.42
CA PRO A 375 -13.09 -2.47 8.69
C PRO A 375 -14.26 -2.36 7.70
N GLN A 376 -14.30 -1.32 6.87
CA GLN A 376 -15.26 -1.16 5.78
C GLN A 376 -14.52 -1.00 4.45
N ASP A 377 -15.04 -1.62 3.40
CA ASP A 377 -14.68 -1.39 2.00
C ASP A 377 -15.85 -0.68 1.29
#